data_AF-A1ZDW9-F1
#
_entry.id   AF-A1ZDW9-F1
#
_cell.length_a   1.000
_cell.length_b   1.000
_cell.length_c   1.000
_cell.angle_alpha   90.00
_cell.angle_beta   90.00
_cell.angle_gamma   90.00
#
_symmetry.space_group_name_H-M   'P 1'
#
loop_
_entity.id
_entity.type
_entity.pdbx_description
1 polymer ?
#
loop_
_entity_poly.entity_id
_entity_poly.type
_entity_poly.pdbx_seq_one_letter_code
_entity_poly.pdbx_strand_id
1 'polypeptide(L)'
;MTIPTAAQETNYIWRTIRDIVFFEQHQYQLSLPKGRLIEALKKKARAKQLSDEDYVALKKFVTDKVYQEADYQKGYQLIKQNEALLNRLIKQLSKNSPKNWKFKMFDTYRVTLTLYGSGGSYDPDRGSIIIFATRDGKFKQYKNPANTIIHEITHIGIEYSIIRKHKVPHGLKERIVDTFVLLNFKKYLPEYYVQNMGDKRLDTYLKHKKDLDNLEEVVKKVLKKK
;
A
#
# COMPACT_ATOMS: atom_id res chain seq x y z
N MET A 1 5.87 -9.18 11.72
CA MET A 1 6.54 -8.83 10.45
C MET A 1 7.19 -10.08 9.89
N THR A 2 7.23 -10.28 8.57
CA THR A 2 7.75 -11.50 7.95
C THR A 2 8.52 -11.22 6.66
N ILE A 3 9.63 -11.93 6.45
CA ILE A 3 10.27 -12.05 5.14
C ILE A 3 9.41 -13.01 4.30
N PRO A 4 9.08 -12.68 3.04
CA PRO A 4 8.27 -13.56 2.21
C PRO A 4 9.03 -14.85 1.89
N THR A 5 8.32 -15.96 1.67
CA THR A 5 8.89 -17.14 1.00
C THR A 5 8.99 -16.90 -0.51
N ALA A 6 9.78 -17.71 -1.23
CA ALA A 6 9.84 -17.66 -2.70
C ALA A 6 8.44 -17.78 -3.35
N ALA A 7 7.56 -18.60 -2.77
CA ALA A 7 6.18 -18.76 -3.25
C ALA A 7 5.33 -17.51 -3.01
N GLN A 8 5.47 -16.86 -1.86
CA GLN A 8 4.77 -15.60 -1.57
C GLN A 8 5.24 -14.48 -2.48
N GLU A 9 6.55 -14.37 -2.73
CA GLU A 9 7.10 -13.38 -3.66
C GLU A 9 6.64 -13.63 -5.09
N THR A 10 6.63 -14.90 -5.52
CA THR A 10 6.06 -15.32 -6.82
C THR A 10 4.62 -14.87 -6.98
N ASN A 11 3.78 -15.14 -5.97
CA ASN A 11 2.36 -14.77 -6.01
C ASN A 11 2.17 -13.26 -6.11
N TYR A 12 3.01 -12.50 -5.40
CA TYR A 12 2.95 -11.05 -5.45
C TYR A 12 3.38 -10.51 -6.82
N ILE A 13 4.52 -10.96 -7.36
CA ILE A 13 4.99 -10.60 -8.71
C ILE A 13 3.92 -10.96 -9.76
N TRP A 14 3.32 -12.15 -9.65
CA TRP A 14 2.26 -12.60 -10.56
C TRP A 14 1.06 -11.66 -10.53
N ARG A 15 0.56 -11.33 -9.34
CA ARG A 15 -0.53 -10.35 -9.17
C ARG A 15 -0.16 -9.01 -9.79
N THR A 16 1.04 -8.50 -9.51
CA THR A 16 1.51 -7.23 -10.08
C THR A 16 1.55 -7.25 -11.60
N ILE A 17 1.99 -8.35 -12.21
CA ILE A 17 1.99 -8.50 -13.67
C ILE A 17 0.56 -8.58 -14.22
N ARG A 18 -0.33 -9.34 -13.59
CA ARG A 18 -1.74 -9.44 -13.99
C ARG A 18 -2.43 -8.07 -14.02
N ASP A 19 -2.15 -7.25 -13.02
CA ASP A 19 -2.76 -5.93 -12.85
C ASP A 19 -1.93 -4.80 -13.49
N ILE A 20 -0.98 -5.12 -14.39
CA ILE A 20 -0.03 -4.13 -14.93
C ILE A 20 -0.72 -2.93 -15.59
N VAL A 21 -1.83 -3.16 -16.30
CA VAL A 21 -2.60 -2.09 -16.97
C VAL A 21 -3.13 -1.09 -15.95
N PHE A 22 -3.63 -1.55 -14.80
CA PHE A 22 -4.10 -0.68 -13.71
C PHE A 22 -2.95 0.20 -13.19
N PHE A 23 -1.79 -0.41 -12.93
CA PHE A 23 -0.63 0.32 -12.45
C PHE A 23 -0.14 1.37 -13.45
N GLU A 24 -0.12 1.04 -14.75
CA GLU A 24 0.25 1.96 -15.83
C GLU A 24 -0.74 3.12 -15.95
N GLN A 25 -2.05 2.85 -15.91
CA GLN A 25 -3.10 3.87 -15.97
C GLN A 25 -3.03 4.87 -14.81
N HIS A 26 -2.61 4.41 -13.63
CA HIS A 26 -2.42 5.25 -12.44
C HIS A 26 -0.97 5.70 -12.24
N GLN A 27 -0.12 5.57 -13.26
CA GLN A 27 1.26 6.06 -13.29
C GLN A 27 2.13 5.53 -12.13
N TYR A 28 1.80 4.35 -11.61
CA TYR A 28 2.64 3.68 -10.63
C TYR A 28 3.95 3.26 -11.28
N GLN A 29 5.06 3.67 -10.68
CA GLN A 29 6.35 3.09 -11.00
C GLN A 29 6.36 1.67 -10.41
N LEU A 30 6.61 0.64 -11.22
CA LEU A 30 6.74 -0.74 -10.74
C LEU A 30 8.20 -1.17 -10.74
N SER A 31 8.61 -1.86 -9.68
CA SER A 31 9.83 -2.67 -9.68
C SER A 31 9.45 -4.11 -9.99
N LEU A 32 10.00 -4.71 -11.04
CA LEU A 32 9.79 -6.12 -11.37
C LEU A 32 11.15 -6.79 -11.58
N PRO A 33 11.25 -8.13 -11.44
CA PRO A 33 12.48 -8.82 -11.80
C PRO A 33 12.85 -8.52 -13.26
N LYS A 34 14.16 -8.48 -13.56
CA LYS A 34 14.63 -8.24 -14.92
C LYS A 34 14.74 -9.56 -15.67
N GLY A 35 14.41 -9.57 -16.97
CA GLY A 35 14.67 -10.71 -17.84
C GLY A 35 13.60 -10.92 -18.92
N ARG A 36 13.93 -11.73 -19.92
CA ARG A 36 13.06 -12.02 -21.08
C ARG A 36 11.70 -12.59 -20.67
N LEU A 37 11.68 -13.46 -19.65
CA LEU A 37 10.43 -14.04 -19.14
C LEU A 37 9.47 -12.94 -18.65
N ILE A 38 9.96 -12.02 -17.81
CA ILE A 38 9.12 -10.96 -17.25
C ILE A 38 8.56 -10.04 -18.35
N GLU A 39 9.36 -9.69 -19.35
CA GLU A 39 8.88 -8.88 -20.47
C GLU A 39 7.82 -9.61 -21.31
N ALA A 40 7.99 -10.92 -21.54
CA ALA A 40 6.98 -11.74 -22.20
C ALA A 40 5.66 -11.80 -21.40
N LEU A 41 5.75 -12.00 -20.09
CA LEU A 41 4.59 -12.02 -19.20
C LEU A 41 3.86 -10.67 -19.17
N LYS A 42 4.60 -9.54 -19.13
CA LYS A 42 4.01 -8.20 -19.23
C LYS A 42 3.25 -8.01 -20.55
N LYS A 43 3.81 -8.46 -21.68
CA LYS A 43 3.14 -8.40 -22.99
C LYS A 43 1.84 -9.22 -22.99
N LYS A 44 1.89 -10.46 -22.49
CA LYS A 44 0.72 -11.33 -22.36
C LYS A 44 -0.34 -10.74 -21.43
N ALA A 45 0.05 -10.16 -20.30
CA ALA A 45 -0.86 -9.53 -19.36
C ALA A 45 -1.67 -8.40 -20.00
N ARG A 46 -1.01 -7.51 -20.76
CA ARG A 46 -1.69 -6.43 -21.50
C ARG A 46 -2.67 -6.97 -22.56
N ALA A 47 -2.35 -8.11 -23.16
CA ALA A 47 -3.22 -8.80 -24.10
C ALA A 47 -4.29 -9.69 -23.43
N LYS A 48 -4.33 -9.79 -22.10
CA LYS A 48 -5.18 -10.72 -21.33
C LYS A 48 -4.98 -12.20 -21.71
N GLN A 49 -3.74 -12.59 -21.98
CA GLN A 49 -3.33 -13.91 -22.48
C GLN A 49 -2.42 -14.69 -21.51
N LEU A 50 -2.45 -14.37 -20.22
CA LEU A 50 -1.70 -15.14 -19.21
C LEU A 50 -2.36 -16.50 -18.98
N SER A 51 -1.55 -17.55 -18.87
CA SER A 51 -2.02 -18.92 -18.58
C SER A 51 -1.43 -19.49 -17.29
N ASP A 52 -1.82 -20.70 -16.92
CA ASP A 52 -1.28 -21.39 -15.75
C ASP A 52 0.18 -21.83 -15.98
N GLU A 53 0.55 -22.18 -17.21
CA GLU A 53 1.94 -22.50 -17.59
C GLU A 53 2.86 -21.30 -17.39
N ASP A 54 2.37 -20.08 -17.65
CA ASP A 54 3.10 -18.83 -17.41
C ASP A 54 3.39 -18.64 -15.91
N TYR A 55 2.42 -18.97 -15.04
CA TYR A 55 2.62 -18.94 -13.60
C TYR A 55 3.64 -20.00 -13.13
N VAL A 56 3.56 -21.23 -13.65
CA VAL A 56 4.54 -22.28 -13.35
C VAL A 56 5.95 -21.86 -13.77
N ALA A 57 6.10 -21.28 -14.96
CA ALA A 57 7.37 -20.75 -15.44
C ALA A 57 7.90 -19.61 -14.56
N LEU A 58 7.03 -18.69 -14.14
CA LEU A 58 7.38 -17.62 -13.20
C LEU A 58 7.84 -18.19 -11.86
N LYS A 59 7.12 -19.16 -11.28
CA LYS A 59 7.46 -19.79 -10.01
C LYS A 59 8.84 -20.42 -10.05
N LYS A 60 9.15 -21.16 -11.11
CA LYS A 60 10.48 -21.74 -11.33
C LYS A 60 11.54 -20.64 -11.43
N PHE A 61 11.31 -19.63 -12.26
CA PHE A 61 12.24 -18.51 -12.41
C PHE A 61 12.51 -17.78 -11.09
N VAL A 62 11.47 -17.51 -10.30
CA VAL A 62 11.60 -16.81 -9.03
C VAL A 62 12.40 -17.64 -8.03
N THR A 63 12.05 -18.92 -7.89
CA THR A 63 12.72 -19.85 -6.97
C THR A 63 14.19 -20.05 -7.33
N ASP A 64 14.49 -20.22 -8.62
CA ASP A 64 15.83 -20.59 -9.07
C ASP A 64 16.78 -19.37 -9.19
N LYS A 65 16.26 -18.16 -9.46
CA LYS A 65 17.09 -17.02 -9.91
C LYS A 65 16.82 -15.68 -9.25
N VAL A 66 15.63 -15.46 -8.70
CA VAL A 66 15.21 -14.12 -8.26
C VAL A 66 15.23 -14.02 -6.74
N TYR A 67 14.66 -15.00 -6.06
CA TYR A 67 14.46 -14.97 -4.63
C TYR A 67 15.73 -15.37 -3.87
N GLN A 68 16.17 -14.49 -2.98
CA GLN A 68 17.19 -14.77 -1.98
C GLN A 68 16.73 -14.18 -0.66
N GLU A 69 16.57 -14.99 0.38
CA GLU A 69 16.05 -14.54 1.68
C GLU A 69 16.93 -13.43 2.29
N ALA A 70 18.24 -13.52 2.11
CA ALA A 70 19.22 -12.56 2.62
C ALA A 70 18.99 -11.12 2.09
N ASP A 71 18.45 -10.97 0.89
CA ASP A 71 18.18 -9.66 0.28
C ASP A 71 17.14 -8.84 1.05
N TYR A 72 16.30 -9.48 1.87
CA TYR A 72 15.24 -8.83 2.64
C TYR A 72 15.69 -8.37 4.02
N GLN A 73 16.81 -8.90 4.51
CA GLN A 73 17.20 -8.77 5.91
C GLN A 73 17.37 -7.31 6.35
N LYS A 74 18.00 -6.47 5.51
CA LYS A 74 18.19 -5.05 5.83
C LYS A 74 16.87 -4.31 5.97
N GLY A 75 15.94 -4.52 5.04
CA GLY A 75 14.59 -3.94 5.11
C GLY A 75 13.83 -4.45 6.33
N TYR A 76 13.90 -5.75 6.61
CA TYR A 76 13.24 -6.37 7.77
C TYR A 76 13.71 -5.74 9.08
N GLN A 77 15.03 -5.60 9.26
CA GLN A 77 15.59 -5.00 10.48
C GLN A 77 15.18 -3.54 10.64
N LEU A 78 15.14 -2.75 9.56
CA LEU A 78 14.73 -1.35 9.65
C LEU A 78 13.25 -1.20 10.06
N ILE A 79 12.37 -2.08 9.57
CA ILE A 79 10.97 -2.08 10.00
C ILE A 79 10.88 -2.50 11.48
N LYS A 80 11.61 -3.55 11.88
CA LYS A 80 11.63 -4.04 13.27
C LYS A 80 12.10 -2.97 14.24
N GLN A 81 13.11 -2.19 13.89
CA GLN A 81 13.58 -1.04 14.68
C GLN A 81 12.49 0.04 14.89
N ASN A 82 11.49 0.11 14.00
CA ASN A 82 10.37 1.04 14.09
C ASN A 82 9.10 0.43 14.75
N GLU A 83 9.17 -0.81 15.26
CA GLU A 83 8.01 -1.52 15.82
C GLU A 83 7.33 -0.76 16.97
N ALA A 84 8.11 -0.19 17.89
CA ALA A 84 7.56 0.58 19.02
C ALA A 84 6.82 1.85 18.54
N LEU A 85 7.36 2.54 17.54
CA LEU A 85 6.70 3.70 16.92
C LEU A 85 5.40 3.27 16.24
N LEU A 86 5.43 2.21 15.43
CA LEU A 86 4.25 1.67 14.75
C LEU A 86 3.14 1.31 15.73
N ASN A 87 3.45 0.57 16.79
CA ASN A 87 2.49 0.18 17.82
C ASN A 87 1.88 1.41 18.52
N ARG A 88 2.68 2.45 18.76
CA ARG A 88 2.18 3.73 19.29
C ARG A 88 1.20 4.41 18.34
N LEU A 89 1.49 4.44 17.04
CA LEU A 89 0.63 5.07 16.02
C LEU A 89 -0.68 4.28 15.85
N ILE A 90 -0.62 2.95 15.82
CA ILE A 90 -1.80 2.07 15.78
C ILE A 90 -2.68 2.28 17.01
N LYS A 91 -2.10 2.37 18.20
CA LYS A 91 -2.83 2.71 19.43
C LYS A 91 -3.46 4.10 19.39
N GLN A 92 -2.88 5.05 18.65
CA GLN A 92 -3.48 6.35 18.45
C GLN A 92 -4.66 6.31 17.46
N LEU A 93 -4.62 5.45 16.44
CA LEU A 93 -5.76 5.22 15.55
C LEU A 93 -6.98 4.69 16.32
N SER A 94 -6.77 3.69 17.19
CA SER A 94 -7.87 3.14 17.97
C SER A 94 -8.47 4.15 18.96
N LYS A 95 -7.62 4.95 19.63
CA LYS A 95 -8.09 5.99 20.57
C LYS A 95 -8.77 7.17 19.91
N ASN A 96 -8.35 7.54 18.71
CA ASN A 96 -8.88 8.69 17.97
C ASN A 96 -9.76 8.25 16.80
N SER A 97 -10.41 7.09 16.93
CA SER A 97 -11.31 6.63 15.88
C SER A 97 -12.43 7.65 15.68
N PRO A 98 -12.73 8.02 14.42
CA PRO A 98 -13.75 9.00 14.09
C PRO A 98 -15.11 8.66 14.70
N LYS A 99 -15.84 9.68 15.14
CA LYS A 99 -17.12 9.46 15.84
C LYS A 99 -18.27 9.07 14.91
N ASN A 100 -18.29 9.60 13.69
CA ASN A 100 -19.44 9.48 12.79
C ASN A 100 -19.33 8.34 11.78
N TRP A 101 -18.20 7.62 11.75
CA TRP A 101 -17.99 6.50 10.85
C TRP A 101 -16.96 5.52 11.42
N LYS A 102 -17.09 4.24 11.05
CA LYS A 102 -16.27 3.18 11.62
C LYS A 102 -14.93 3.06 10.89
N PHE A 103 -13.83 3.23 11.60
CA PHE A 103 -12.50 2.87 11.11
C PHE A 103 -12.22 1.40 11.46
N LYS A 104 -11.95 0.55 10.47
CA LYS A 104 -11.69 -0.88 10.68
C LYS A 104 -10.30 -1.07 11.30
N MET A 105 -10.26 -1.71 12.46
CA MET A 105 -9.01 -2.08 13.14
C MET A 105 -8.85 -3.60 13.17
N PHE A 106 -7.60 -4.04 13.21
CA PHE A 106 -7.23 -5.42 13.48
C PHE A 106 -6.37 -5.46 14.75
N ASP A 107 -6.50 -6.53 15.53
CA ASP A 107 -5.63 -6.74 16.71
C ASP A 107 -4.17 -6.90 16.31
N THR A 108 -3.92 -7.44 15.11
CA THR A 108 -2.58 -7.59 14.55
C THR A 108 -2.61 -7.33 13.05
N TYR A 109 -1.69 -6.47 12.61
CA TYR A 109 -1.44 -6.25 11.19
C TYR A 109 -0.25 -7.09 10.73
N ARG A 110 -0.41 -7.85 9.65
CA ARG A 110 0.67 -8.66 9.08
C ARG A 110 1.43 -7.82 8.06
N VAL A 111 2.67 -7.47 8.36
CA VAL A 111 3.56 -6.77 7.41
C VAL A 111 4.54 -7.77 6.81
N THR A 112 4.48 -7.94 5.49
CA THR A 112 5.38 -8.78 4.69
C THR A 112 6.19 -7.91 3.74
N LEU A 113 7.49 -8.18 3.59
CA LEU A 113 8.32 -7.46 2.63
C LEU A 113 8.13 -8.00 1.20
N THR A 114 8.53 -7.20 0.21
CA THR A 114 8.74 -7.61 -1.19
C THR A 114 9.90 -6.80 -1.76
N LEU A 115 10.61 -7.33 -2.76
CA LEU A 115 11.61 -6.58 -3.54
C LEU A 115 11.03 -6.04 -4.86
N TYR A 116 9.73 -6.24 -5.09
CA TYR A 116 9.04 -5.95 -6.33
C TYR A 116 7.70 -5.22 -6.06
N GLY A 117 7.02 -4.71 -7.09
CA GLY A 117 5.76 -3.98 -6.98
C GLY A 117 5.85 -2.45 -6.93
N SER A 118 4.78 -1.82 -6.42
CA SER A 118 4.49 -0.38 -6.51
C SER A 118 5.04 0.47 -5.36
N GLY A 119 5.43 -0.14 -4.24
CA GLY A 119 5.89 0.56 -3.02
C GLY A 119 5.22 0.03 -1.75
N GLY A 120 3.90 -0.13 -1.81
CA GLY A 120 3.07 -0.68 -0.75
C GLY A 120 1.77 -1.23 -1.33
N SER A 121 1.18 -2.20 -0.65
CA SER A 121 -0.17 -2.69 -0.93
C SER A 121 -0.76 -3.33 0.31
N TYR A 122 -2.08 -3.53 0.31
CA TYR A 122 -2.79 -4.04 1.47
C TYR A 122 -3.89 -5.02 1.08
N ASP A 123 -4.32 -5.78 2.07
CA ASP A 123 -5.53 -6.60 2.07
C ASP A 123 -6.44 -6.09 3.21
N PRO A 124 -7.57 -5.42 2.87
CA PRO A 124 -8.47 -4.84 3.87
C PRO A 124 -9.27 -5.88 4.64
N ASP A 125 -9.28 -7.14 4.21
CA ASP A 125 -10.01 -8.22 4.85
C ASP A 125 -9.18 -8.95 5.88
N ARG A 126 -7.86 -9.00 5.65
CA ARG A 126 -6.93 -9.75 6.49
C ARG A 126 -5.99 -8.88 7.32
N GLY A 127 -6.09 -7.56 7.23
CA GLY A 127 -5.16 -6.65 7.91
C GLY A 127 -3.72 -6.87 7.47
N SER A 128 -3.52 -7.27 6.22
CA SER A 128 -2.18 -7.63 5.70
C SER A 128 -1.65 -6.52 4.81
N ILE A 129 -0.35 -6.27 4.91
CA ILE A 129 0.38 -5.21 4.22
C ILE A 129 1.60 -5.83 3.58
N ILE A 130 1.82 -5.53 2.32
CA ILE A 130 3.04 -5.87 1.60
C ILE A 130 3.79 -4.56 1.33
N ILE A 131 5.03 -4.46 1.80
CA ILE A 131 5.86 -3.27 1.66
C ILE A 131 7.11 -3.56 0.83
N PHE A 132 7.35 -2.70 -0.17
CA PHE A 132 8.54 -2.77 -1.00
C PHE A 132 9.77 -2.30 -0.22
N ALA A 133 10.81 -3.12 -0.23
CA ALA A 133 12.16 -2.73 0.17
C ALA A 133 13.13 -2.99 -0.98
N THR A 134 14.23 -2.26 -1.01
CA THR A 134 15.37 -2.58 -1.86
C THR A 134 16.35 -3.49 -1.13
N ARG A 135 17.26 -4.14 -1.87
CA ARG A 135 18.30 -5.03 -1.30
C ARG A 135 19.23 -4.31 -0.31
N ASP A 136 19.40 -2.99 -0.45
CA ASP A 136 20.16 -2.17 0.48
C ASP A 136 19.34 -1.66 1.68
N GLY A 137 18.07 -2.09 1.81
CA GLY A 137 17.20 -1.78 2.94
C GLY A 137 16.49 -0.43 2.86
N LYS A 138 16.45 0.19 1.68
CA LYS A 138 15.70 1.44 1.44
C LYS A 138 14.26 1.12 1.05
N PHE A 139 13.42 2.15 1.13
CA PHE A 139 12.01 2.11 0.74
C PHE A 139 11.75 3.18 -0.32
N LYS A 140 10.72 2.98 -1.14
CA LYS A 140 10.56 3.75 -2.38
C LYS A 140 10.14 5.20 -2.16
N GLN A 141 9.18 5.44 -1.26
CA GLN A 141 8.62 6.77 -1.02
C GLN A 141 9.26 7.50 0.16
N TYR A 142 9.54 6.78 1.25
CA TYR A 142 9.98 7.37 2.51
C TYR A 142 11.20 6.64 3.04
N LYS A 143 12.12 7.33 3.72
CA LYS A 143 13.24 6.64 4.38
C LYS A 143 12.75 5.79 5.56
N ASN A 144 11.84 6.34 6.37
CA ASN A 144 11.23 5.61 7.47
C ASN A 144 10.02 4.76 6.97
N PRO A 145 10.06 3.42 7.10
CA PRO A 145 8.98 2.55 6.64
C PRO A 145 7.66 2.73 7.42
N ALA A 146 7.68 3.35 8.59
CA ALA A 146 6.47 3.64 9.35
C ALA A 146 5.49 4.54 8.58
N ASN A 147 5.99 5.42 7.71
CA ASN A 147 5.16 6.25 6.85
C ASN A 147 4.29 5.39 5.92
N THR A 148 4.92 4.49 5.16
CA THR A 148 4.21 3.60 4.24
C THR A 148 3.28 2.66 5.01
N ILE A 149 3.73 2.04 6.09
CA ILE A 149 2.89 1.09 6.85
C ILE A 149 1.64 1.77 7.40
N ILE A 150 1.75 2.97 7.97
CA ILE A 150 0.57 3.69 8.49
C ILE A 150 -0.34 4.19 7.38
N HIS A 151 0.20 4.55 6.22
CA HIS A 151 -0.58 4.80 5.00
C HIS A 151 -1.40 3.57 4.60
N GLU A 152 -0.79 2.38 4.53
CA GLU A 152 -1.51 1.16 4.17
C GLU A 152 -2.53 0.72 5.25
N ILE A 153 -2.22 0.92 6.54
CA ILE A 153 -3.19 0.70 7.63
C ILE A 153 -4.39 1.65 7.49
N THR A 154 -4.16 2.88 7.05
CA THR A 154 -5.21 3.87 6.84
C THR A 154 -6.11 3.45 5.67
N HIS A 155 -5.55 2.97 4.56
CA HIS A 155 -6.34 2.36 3.48
C HIS A 155 -7.26 1.24 4.01
N ILE A 156 -6.71 0.31 4.79
CA ILE A 156 -7.47 -0.80 5.40
C ILE A 156 -8.62 -0.26 6.26
N GLY A 157 -8.35 0.74 7.09
CA GLY A 157 -9.33 1.26 8.05
C GLY A 157 -10.53 1.97 7.41
N ILE A 158 -10.33 2.63 6.27
CA ILE A 158 -11.39 3.39 5.59
C ILE A 158 -12.07 2.62 4.46
N GLU A 159 -11.52 1.47 4.06
CA GLU A 159 -11.91 0.75 2.84
C GLU A 159 -13.42 0.49 2.79
N TYR A 160 -14.00 -0.06 3.86
CA TYR A 160 -15.40 -0.46 3.86
C TYR A 160 -16.37 0.67 4.15
N SER A 161 -16.05 1.51 5.13
CA SER A 161 -16.94 2.55 5.63
C SER A 161 -17.00 3.78 4.73
N ILE A 162 -15.92 4.05 3.99
CA ILE A 162 -15.81 5.24 3.13
C ILE A 162 -15.65 4.83 1.67
N ILE A 163 -14.59 4.06 1.34
CA ILE A 163 -14.17 3.88 -0.05
C ILE A 163 -15.19 3.04 -0.84
N ARG A 164 -15.49 1.82 -0.37
CA ARG A 164 -16.43 0.91 -1.04
C ARG A 164 -17.87 1.41 -0.92
N LYS A 165 -18.26 1.91 0.26
CA LYS A 165 -19.60 2.45 0.52
C LYS A 165 -19.99 3.55 -0.50
N HIS A 166 -19.05 4.45 -0.80
CA HIS A 166 -19.30 5.59 -1.70
C HIS A 166 -18.67 5.43 -3.09
N LYS A 167 -18.12 4.25 -3.41
CA LYS A 167 -17.44 3.95 -4.69
C LYS A 167 -16.40 5.02 -5.05
N VAL A 168 -15.56 5.37 -4.06
CA VAL A 168 -14.57 6.45 -4.18
C VAL A 168 -13.54 6.10 -5.27
N PRO A 169 -13.33 6.97 -6.28
CA PRO A 169 -12.31 6.75 -7.31
C PRO A 169 -10.90 6.70 -6.73
N HIS A 170 -10.02 5.93 -7.37
CA HIS A 170 -8.66 5.66 -6.90
C HIS A 170 -7.87 6.92 -6.51
N GLY A 171 -7.86 7.95 -7.37
CA GLY A 171 -7.15 9.19 -7.06
C GLY A 171 -7.68 9.94 -5.84
N LEU A 172 -9.00 9.91 -5.60
CA LEU A 172 -9.59 10.53 -4.40
C LEU A 172 -9.30 9.69 -3.15
N LYS A 173 -9.27 8.36 -3.29
CA LYS A 173 -8.89 7.45 -2.22
C LYS A 173 -7.48 7.72 -1.71
N GLU A 174 -6.48 7.77 -2.60
CA GLU A 174 -5.08 8.06 -2.20
C GLU A 174 -4.97 9.42 -1.49
N ARG A 175 -5.67 10.45 -1.99
CA ARG A 175 -5.69 11.77 -1.36
C ARG A 175 -6.30 11.75 0.05
N ILE A 176 -7.41 11.02 0.24
CA ILE A 176 -8.04 10.86 1.56
C ILE A 176 -7.06 10.23 2.53
N VAL A 177 -6.39 9.15 2.12
CA VAL A 177 -5.43 8.42 2.96
C VAL A 177 -4.27 9.33 3.37
N ASP A 178 -3.64 10.01 2.40
CA ASP A 178 -2.53 10.92 2.70
C ASP A 178 -2.93 12.05 3.63
N THR A 179 -4.11 12.64 3.40
CA THR A 179 -4.63 13.72 4.25
C THR A 179 -4.90 13.21 5.66
N PHE A 180 -5.49 12.02 5.78
CA PHE A 180 -5.76 11.39 7.07
C PHE A 180 -4.46 11.16 7.86
N VAL A 181 -3.43 10.59 7.22
CA VAL A 181 -2.14 10.33 7.87
C VAL A 181 -1.46 11.64 8.27
N LEU A 182 -1.44 12.63 7.37
CA LEU A 182 -0.84 13.93 7.64
C LEU A 182 -1.50 14.59 8.88
N LEU A 183 -2.82 14.68 8.90
CA LEU A 183 -3.55 15.36 9.97
C LEU A 183 -3.45 14.66 11.33
N ASN A 184 -3.28 13.33 11.35
CA ASN A 184 -3.15 12.59 12.61
C ASN A 184 -1.70 12.47 13.11
N PHE A 185 -0.74 12.34 12.20
CA PHE A 185 0.57 11.78 12.53
C PHE A 185 1.75 12.65 12.12
N LYS A 186 1.58 13.81 11.48
CA LYS A 186 2.72 14.67 11.07
C LYS A 186 3.72 14.95 12.21
N LYS A 187 3.26 15.09 13.45
CA LYS A 187 4.13 15.25 14.63
C LYS A 187 5.07 14.06 14.87
N TYR A 188 4.62 12.84 14.57
CA TYR A 188 5.37 11.59 14.78
C TYR A 188 6.06 11.09 13.51
N LEU A 189 5.55 11.50 12.35
CA LEU A 189 6.02 11.19 11.01
C LEU A 189 6.38 12.51 10.30
N PRO A 190 7.45 13.21 10.74
CA PRO A 190 7.78 14.55 10.25
C PRO A 190 8.11 14.58 8.75
N GLU A 191 8.59 13.47 8.20
CA GLU A 191 8.88 13.32 6.76
C GLU A 191 7.65 13.00 5.91
N TYR A 192 6.49 12.72 6.52
CA TYR A 192 5.29 12.39 5.76
C TYR A 192 4.83 13.59 4.91
N TYR A 193 4.59 13.36 3.62
CA TYR A 193 4.08 14.37 2.70
C TYR A 193 2.95 13.77 1.88
N VAL A 194 2.03 14.61 1.42
CA VAL A 194 0.97 14.14 0.51
C VAL A 194 1.59 13.90 -0.86
N GLN A 195 1.39 12.71 -1.41
CA GLN A 195 1.95 12.34 -2.70
C GLN A 195 1.46 13.30 -3.79
N ASN A 196 2.28 13.53 -4.80
CA ASN A 196 1.91 14.33 -5.96
C ASN A 196 1.04 13.52 -6.95
N MET A 197 0.03 12.85 -6.40
CA MET A 197 -0.99 12.10 -7.12
C MET A 197 -2.32 12.24 -6.38
N GLY A 198 -3.42 12.03 -7.10
CA GLY A 198 -4.75 12.05 -6.53
C GLY A 198 -5.51 13.39 -6.66
N ASP A 199 -6.72 13.38 -6.14
CA ASP A 199 -7.72 14.41 -6.38
C ASP A 199 -7.74 15.48 -5.27
N LYS A 200 -7.28 16.69 -5.61
CA LYS A 200 -7.13 17.82 -4.66
C LYS A 200 -8.44 18.46 -4.22
N ARG A 201 -9.61 18.07 -4.77
CA ARG A 201 -10.91 18.65 -4.39
C ARG A 201 -11.20 18.55 -2.88
N LEU A 202 -10.64 17.53 -2.22
CA LEU A 202 -10.78 17.27 -0.79
C LEU A 202 -10.06 18.31 0.10
N ASP A 203 -8.99 18.93 -0.39
CA ASP A 203 -8.08 19.78 0.42
C ASP A 203 -8.76 21.00 1.03
N THR A 204 -9.82 21.47 0.37
CA THR A 204 -10.59 22.62 0.85
C THR A 204 -11.46 22.30 2.08
N TYR A 205 -11.73 21.02 2.33
CA TYR A 205 -12.64 20.56 3.38
C TYR A 205 -11.93 19.92 4.58
N LEU A 206 -10.79 19.25 4.36
CA LEU A 206 -10.04 18.57 5.42
C LEU A 206 -8.73 19.31 5.72
N LYS A 207 -8.76 20.19 6.73
CA LYS A 207 -7.61 21.03 7.11
C LYS A 207 -7.09 20.71 8.51
N HIS A 208 -7.94 20.15 9.35
CA HIS A 208 -7.64 19.85 10.73
C HIS A 208 -8.09 18.43 11.08
N LYS A 209 -7.44 17.83 12.08
CA LYS A 209 -7.77 16.47 12.55
C LYS A 209 -9.25 16.27 12.84
N LYS A 210 -9.93 17.27 13.43
CA LYS A 210 -11.37 17.23 13.74
C LYS A 210 -12.26 17.11 12.49
N ASP A 211 -11.79 17.55 11.33
CA ASP A 211 -12.57 17.49 10.10
C ASP A 211 -12.76 16.04 9.63
N LEU A 212 -11.88 15.13 10.06
CA LEU A 212 -11.98 13.70 9.78
C LEU A 212 -13.23 13.05 10.38
N ASP A 213 -13.80 13.61 11.46
CA ASP A 213 -15.09 13.15 11.98
C ASP A 213 -16.20 13.30 10.92
N ASN A 214 -16.07 14.24 9.99
CA ASN A 214 -17.02 14.50 8.93
C ASN A 214 -16.58 13.97 7.55
N LEU A 215 -15.58 13.08 7.51
CA LEU A 215 -15.01 12.57 6.26
C LEU A 215 -16.08 12.01 5.32
N GLU A 216 -17.04 11.22 5.83
CA GLU A 216 -18.12 10.66 5.01
C GLU A 216 -18.91 11.75 4.27
N GLU A 217 -19.31 12.82 4.97
CA GLU A 217 -20.07 13.92 4.36
C GLU A 217 -19.24 14.74 3.37
N VAL A 218 -17.95 14.94 3.67
CA VAL A 218 -17.01 15.57 2.75
C VAL A 218 -16.89 14.76 1.46
N VAL A 219 -16.73 13.44 1.56
CA VAL A 219 -16.64 12.55 0.39
C VAL A 219 -17.91 12.63 -0.46
N LYS A 220 -19.10 12.57 0.15
CA LYS A 220 -20.37 12.73 -0.56
C LYS A 220 -20.45 14.06 -1.32
N LYS A 221 -20.00 15.16 -0.70
CA LYS A 221 -20.00 16.50 -1.33
C LYS A 221 -19.05 16.56 -2.52
N VAL A 222 -17.84 16.02 -2.39
CA VAL A 222 -16.84 15.99 -3.47
C VAL A 222 -17.33 15.15 -4.64
N LEU A 223 -17.95 13.99 -4.39
CA LEU A 223 -18.47 13.11 -5.44
C LEU A 223 -19.67 13.70 -6.21
N LYS A 224 -20.45 14.59 -5.57
CA LYS A 224 -21.58 15.29 -6.22
C LYS A 224 -21.12 16.44 -7.13
N LYS A 225 -19.97 17.04 -6.84
CA LYS A 225 -19.38 18.10 -7.67
C LYS A 225 -18.61 17.43 -8.81
N LYS A 226 -19.30 17.14 -9.92
CA LYS A 226 -18.66 16.66 -11.15
C LYS A 226 -17.66 17.68 -11.67
#